data_AF-A0A6A7KME8-F1
#
_entry.id   AF-A0A6A7KME8-F1
#
_cell.length_a   1.000
_cell.length_b   1.000
_cell.length_c   1.000
_cell.angle_alpha   90.00
_cell.angle_beta   90.00
_cell.angle_gamma   90.00
#
_symmetry.space_group_name_H-M   'P 1'
#
loop_
_entity.id
_entity.type
_entity.pdbx_description
1 polymer ?
#
loop_
_entity_poly.entity_id
_entity_poly.type
_entity_poly.pdbx_seq_one_letter_code
_entity_poly.pdbx_strand_id
1 'polypeptide(L)'
;MVIRKVSAVALGFLLCGLFGAAGARALADSGKPATVVGLVCTWSAYSVNKESLLIDVTAKAVYWVNENQKLEVLQFNSGRIVMAGVRGLLQTSQSQAEKKVPMEMTIDRISGEFMVRQNVYAYQGPGNCRKQRLF
;
A
#
# COMPACT_ATOMS: atom_id res chain seq x y z
N MET A 1 -36.97 50.83 -51.74
CA MET A 1 -37.00 49.36 -51.89
C MET A 1 -37.36 48.76 -50.53
N VAL A 2 -38.65 48.48 -50.34
CA VAL A 2 -39.21 47.89 -49.11
C VAL A 2 -40.11 46.76 -49.57
N ILE A 3 -39.74 45.51 -49.32
CA ILE A 3 -40.69 44.39 -49.28
C ILE A 3 -40.23 43.44 -48.16
N ARG A 4 -41.06 43.37 -47.13
CA ARG A 4 -41.03 42.38 -46.06
C ARG A 4 -41.37 41.00 -46.66
N LYS A 5 -40.64 39.96 -46.28
CA LYS A 5 -41.13 38.57 -46.36
C LYS A 5 -41.10 37.96 -44.97
N VAL A 6 -42.29 37.78 -44.44
CA VAL A 6 -42.63 36.92 -43.32
C VAL A 6 -42.84 35.52 -43.89
N SER A 7 -42.31 34.48 -43.26
CA SER A 7 -42.79 33.11 -43.40
C SER A 7 -42.58 32.38 -42.08
N ALA A 8 -43.70 32.20 -41.39
CA ALA A 8 -43.87 31.26 -40.30
C ALA A 8 -44.34 29.91 -40.89
N VAL A 9 -43.86 28.79 -40.35
CA VAL A 9 -44.53 27.47 -40.15
C VAL A 9 -43.50 26.65 -39.33
N ALA A 10 -43.62 26.44 -38.02
CA ALA A 10 -44.59 25.65 -37.24
C ALA A 10 -44.40 24.11 -37.33
N LEU A 11 -44.06 23.56 -36.16
CA LEU A 11 -44.33 22.22 -35.60
C LEU A 11 -43.80 20.94 -36.29
N GLY A 12 -42.93 20.25 -35.54
CA GLY A 12 -42.72 18.80 -35.60
C GLY A 12 -42.33 18.29 -34.21
N PHE A 13 -43.32 17.81 -33.46
CA PHE A 13 -43.23 17.26 -32.10
C PHE A 13 -42.89 15.75 -32.15
N LEU A 14 -42.27 15.26 -31.07
CA LEU A 14 -42.40 13.90 -30.49
C LEU A 14 -42.01 12.68 -31.34
N LEU A 15 -40.91 12.01 -30.94
CA LEU A 15 -40.84 10.56 -30.70
C LEU A 15 -39.43 10.15 -30.21
N CYS A 16 -39.22 10.16 -28.89
CA CYS A 16 -38.27 9.27 -28.23
C CYS A 16 -39.02 8.60 -27.08
N GLY A 17 -39.64 7.45 -27.39
CA GLY A 17 -40.15 6.52 -26.38
C GLY A 17 -38.98 6.00 -25.53
N LEU A 18 -39.08 6.00 -24.20
CA LEU A 18 -39.78 5.00 -23.39
C LEU A 18 -39.27 3.57 -23.64
N PHE A 19 -38.14 3.24 -23.02
CA PHE A 19 -37.90 1.91 -22.43
C PHE A 19 -36.84 2.05 -21.32
N GLY A 20 -37.15 1.55 -20.13
CA GLY A 20 -36.14 1.22 -19.12
C GLY A 20 -36.11 2.03 -17.82
N ALA A 21 -37.26 2.19 -17.15
CA ALA A 21 -37.26 2.37 -15.70
C ALA A 21 -36.85 1.06 -15.02
N ALA A 22 -35.57 0.86 -14.71
CA ALA A 22 -35.08 -0.15 -13.77
C ALA A 22 -33.60 0.10 -13.44
N GLY A 23 -33.26 0.14 -12.15
CA GLY A 23 -31.88 0.25 -11.67
C GLY A 23 -31.60 1.61 -11.05
N ALA A 24 -32.31 1.97 -9.97
CA ALA A 24 -31.84 1.68 -8.63
C ALA A 24 -30.46 2.30 -8.35
N ARG A 25 -30.50 3.43 -7.65
CA ARG A 25 -29.60 3.75 -6.53
C ARG A 25 -28.18 3.24 -6.75
N ALA A 26 -27.35 4.03 -7.44
CA ALA A 26 -25.96 4.11 -7.01
C ALA A 26 -26.03 4.66 -5.59
N LEU A 27 -26.12 3.74 -4.62
CA LEU A 27 -25.93 4.03 -3.23
C LEU A 27 -24.68 4.90 -3.18
N ALA A 28 -24.82 6.05 -2.52
CA ALA A 28 -23.73 6.55 -1.73
C ALA A 28 -23.25 5.35 -0.90
N ASP A 29 -22.23 4.66 -1.39
CA ASP A 29 -21.34 3.92 -0.53
C ASP A 29 -20.67 5.04 0.28
N SER A 30 -21.37 5.48 1.32
CA SER A 30 -20.85 6.31 2.38
C SER A 30 -19.78 5.43 3.00
N GLY A 31 -18.61 5.53 2.36
CA GLY A 31 -17.51 4.62 2.51
C GLY A 31 -17.18 4.56 3.98
N LYS A 32 -17.65 3.50 4.64
CA LYS A 32 -17.00 3.06 5.86
C LYS A 32 -15.53 2.95 5.46
N PRO A 33 -14.59 3.61 6.15
CA PRO A 33 -13.19 3.47 5.81
C PRO A 33 -12.93 1.96 5.77
N ALA A 34 -12.61 1.46 4.57
CA ALA A 34 -12.34 0.05 4.40
C ALA A 34 -11.27 -0.27 5.43
N THR A 35 -11.60 -1.12 6.40
CA THR A 35 -10.71 -1.35 7.53
C THR A 35 -9.47 -2.03 6.98
N VAL A 36 -8.40 -1.26 6.74
CA VAL A 36 -7.16 -1.80 6.20
C VAL A 36 -6.53 -2.62 7.33
N VAL A 37 -6.50 -3.93 7.14
CA VAL A 37 -5.83 -4.82 8.10
C VAL A 37 -4.36 -4.84 7.72
N GLY A 38 -3.54 -4.20 8.55
CA GLY A 38 -2.10 -4.17 8.40
C GLY A 38 -1.38 -5.15 9.33
N LEU A 39 -0.13 -5.46 9.01
CA LEU A 39 0.83 -6.03 9.96
C LEU A 39 1.85 -4.95 10.31
N VAL A 40 2.10 -4.78 11.60
CA VAL A 40 3.20 -3.95 12.08
C VAL A 40 4.27 -4.89 12.61
N CYS A 41 5.45 -4.82 12.02
CA CYS A 41 6.59 -5.64 12.41
C CYS A 41 7.65 -4.77 13.04
N THR A 42 8.24 -5.25 14.12
CA THR A 42 9.35 -4.58 14.80
C THR A 42 10.53 -5.51 14.96
N TRP A 43 11.73 -4.98 14.81
CA TRP A 43 12.97 -5.69 15.06
C TRP A 43 14.01 -4.75 15.65
N SER A 44 15.02 -5.36 16.29
CA SER A 44 16.14 -4.62 16.85
C SER A 44 17.34 -4.74 15.91
N ALA A 45 17.61 -3.70 15.14
CA ALA A 45 18.88 -3.56 14.44
C ALA A 45 19.97 -3.20 15.47
N TYR A 46 20.90 -4.12 15.70
CA TYR A 46 22.03 -3.95 16.65
C TYR A 46 21.62 -3.48 18.04
N SER A 47 20.98 -4.34 18.85
CA SER A 47 20.66 -4.20 20.30
C SER A 47 20.01 -2.89 20.83
N VAL A 48 20.00 -1.80 20.08
CA VAL A 48 19.57 -0.45 20.47
C VAL A 48 18.63 0.19 19.46
N ASN A 49 18.73 -0.10 18.15
CA ASN A 49 17.86 0.54 17.15
C ASN A 49 16.62 -0.31 16.90
N LYS A 50 15.44 0.17 17.28
CA LYS A 50 14.17 -0.46 16.94
C LYS A 50 13.67 0.07 15.60
N GLU A 51 13.41 -0.86 14.68
CA GLU A 51 12.91 -0.55 13.35
C GLU A 51 11.51 -1.10 13.19
N SER A 52 10.69 -0.41 12.40
CA SER A 52 9.28 -0.70 12.21
C SER A 52 8.92 -0.78 10.73
N LEU A 53 8.18 -1.83 10.39
CA LEU A 53 7.53 -1.98 9.09
C LEU A 53 6.01 -1.86 9.25
N LEU A 54 5.38 -1.20 8.29
CA LEU A 54 3.94 -1.22 8.09
C LEU A 54 3.64 -1.99 6.81
N ILE A 55 2.81 -3.01 6.91
CA ILE A 55 2.47 -3.89 5.81
C ILE A 55 0.99 -3.73 5.53
N ASP A 56 0.66 -3.22 4.36
CA ASP A 56 -0.70 -3.21 3.84
C ASP A 56 -0.95 -4.54 3.13
N VAL A 57 -1.76 -5.40 3.76
CA VAL A 57 -2.09 -6.72 3.23
C VAL A 57 -3.00 -6.62 2.00
N THR A 58 -3.84 -5.59 1.94
CA THR A 58 -4.78 -5.36 0.84
C THR A 58 -4.04 -4.87 -0.39
N ALA A 59 -3.18 -3.85 -0.22
CA ALA A 59 -2.38 -3.29 -1.31
C ALA A 59 -1.12 -4.12 -1.63
N LYS A 60 -0.82 -5.14 -0.83
CA LYS A 60 0.42 -5.95 -0.91
C LYS A 60 1.68 -5.07 -0.90
N ALA A 61 1.67 -4.04 -0.06
CA ALA A 61 2.73 -3.05 0.03
C ALA A 61 3.40 -3.10 1.40
N VAL A 62 4.70 -2.82 1.44
CA VAL A 62 5.46 -2.73 2.69
C VAL A 62 6.17 -1.38 2.75
N TYR A 63 6.06 -0.73 3.90
CA TYR A 63 6.64 0.57 4.20
C TYR A 63 7.59 0.44 5.37
N TRP A 64 8.83 0.86 5.16
CA TRP A 64 9.81 1.02 6.24
C TRP A 64 9.63 2.39 6.85
N VAL A 65 9.09 2.41 8.07
CA VAL A 65 8.68 3.65 8.75
C VAL A 65 9.91 4.52 9.07
N ASN A 66 10.97 3.92 9.61
CA ASN A 66 12.16 4.65 10.03
C ASN A 66 12.92 5.30 8.86
N GLU A 67 12.89 4.68 7.68
CA GLU A 67 13.57 5.18 6.47
C GLU A 67 12.60 5.97 5.56
N ASN A 68 11.32 6.10 5.94
CA ASN A 68 10.26 6.69 5.12
C ASN A 68 10.26 6.16 3.67
N GLN A 69 10.48 4.86 3.51
CA GLN A 69 10.68 4.22 2.22
C GLN A 69 9.66 3.11 1.98
N LYS A 70 9.11 3.04 0.76
CA LYS A 70 8.39 1.85 0.29
C LYS A 70 9.41 0.78 -0.13
N LEU A 71 9.30 -0.41 0.45
CA LEU A 71 10.16 -1.54 0.13
C LEU A 71 9.70 -2.25 -1.14
N GLU A 72 10.67 -2.83 -1.85
CA GLU A 72 10.38 -3.72 -2.97
C GLU A 72 9.90 -5.07 -2.44
N VAL A 73 8.73 -5.51 -2.89
CA VAL A 73 8.15 -6.78 -2.48
C VAL A 73 8.47 -7.83 -3.53
N LEU A 74 9.35 -8.77 -3.18
CA LEU A 74 9.76 -9.87 -4.05
C LEU A 74 8.75 -11.01 -4.03
N GLN A 75 8.12 -11.25 -2.87
CA GLN A 75 7.12 -12.29 -2.70
C GLN A 75 6.04 -11.84 -1.70
N PHE A 76 4.77 -12.04 -2.04
CA PHE A 76 3.63 -11.79 -1.14
C PHE A 76 2.56 -12.86 -1.31
N ASN A 77 2.59 -13.90 -0.47
CA ASN A 77 1.60 -14.98 -0.47
C ASN A 77 1.06 -15.22 0.94
N SER A 78 0.18 -16.20 1.13
CA SER A 78 -0.49 -16.49 2.41
C SER A 78 0.46 -16.92 3.53
N GLY A 79 1.59 -17.56 3.21
CA GLY A 79 2.54 -18.08 4.19
C GLY A 79 3.77 -17.19 4.39
N ARG A 80 4.16 -16.39 3.39
CA ARG A 80 5.43 -15.67 3.38
C ARG A 80 5.35 -14.31 2.68
N ILE A 81 6.06 -13.33 3.24
CA ILE A 81 6.38 -12.06 2.59
C ILE A 81 7.90 -11.96 2.51
N VAL A 82 8.44 -11.71 1.31
CA VAL A 82 9.87 -11.44 1.09
C VAL A 82 10.00 -10.06 0.47
N MET A 83 10.89 -9.24 1.01
CA MET A 83 11.10 -7.87 0.58
C MET A 83 12.58 -7.50 0.57
N ALA A 84 12.93 -6.56 -0.30
CA ALA A 84 14.26 -6.00 -0.41
C ALA A 84 14.24 -4.51 -0.10
N GLY A 85 15.32 -4.05 0.55
CA GLY A 85 15.52 -2.66 0.90
C GLY A 85 17.00 -2.30 0.92
N VAL A 86 17.26 -0.99 0.94
CA VAL A 86 18.62 -0.46 1.09
C VAL A 86 18.61 0.46 2.28
N ARG A 87 19.42 0.15 3.29
CA ARG A 87 19.55 1.00 4.47
C ARG A 87 20.51 2.15 4.20
N GLY A 88 20.08 3.36 4.51
CA GLY A 88 20.86 4.58 4.26
C GLY A 88 22.15 4.60 5.06
N LEU A 89 22.06 4.35 6.36
CA LEU A 89 23.20 4.30 7.29
C LEU A 89 23.09 3.11 8.23
N LEU A 90 24.12 2.27 8.25
CA LEU A 90 24.28 1.17 9.19
C LEU A 90 25.42 1.51 10.15
N GLN A 91 25.11 1.82 11.40
CA GLN A 91 26.15 2.05 12.42
C GLN A 91 26.37 0.76 13.21
N THR A 92 27.52 0.14 13.00
CA THR A 92 27.91 -1.06 13.75
C THR A 92 28.59 -0.67 15.07
N SER A 93 28.65 -1.59 16.02
CA SER A 93 29.38 -1.40 17.30
C SER A 93 30.89 -1.18 17.08
N GLN A 94 31.41 -1.45 15.88
CA GLN A 94 32.82 -1.30 15.51
C GLN A 94 33.14 0.05 14.84
N SER A 95 32.30 1.07 15.00
CA SER A 95 32.53 2.44 14.52
C SER A 95 32.62 2.61 12.99
N GLN A 96 32.34 1.58 12.20
CA GLN A 96 32.21 1.69 10.75
C GLN A 96 30.76 1.93 10.37
N ALA A 97 30.49 3.14 9.88
CA ALA A 97 29.21 3.50 9.28
C ALA A 97 29.22 3.10 7.80
N GLU A 98 28.52 2.03 7.45
CA GLU A 98 28.33 1.66 6.06
C GLU A 98 27.12 2.38 5.48
N LYS A 99 27.28 2.89 4.26
CA LYS A 99 26.21 3.56 3.50
C LYS A 99 25.64 2.60 2.48
N LYS A 100 24.31 2.66 2.29
CA LYS A 100 23.59 1.89 1.27
C LYS A 100 23.76 0.37 1.41
N VAL A 101 23.45 -0.17 2.59
CA VAL A 101 23.57 -1.61 2.85
C VAL A 101 22.32 -2.32 2.30
N PRO A 102 22.46 -3.24 1.33
CA PRO A 102 21.35 -4.02 0.82
C PRO A 102 20.89 -5.04 1.86
N MET A 103 19.57 -5.17 2.00
CA MET A 103 18.93 -6.03 2.98
C MET A 103 17.78 -6.81 2.34
N GLU A 104 17.67 -8.08 2.71
CA GLU A 104 16.51 -8.91 2.44
C GLU A 104 15.79 -9.16 3.77
N MET A 105 14.47 -9.01 3.78
CA MET A 105 13.66 -9.26 4.95
C MET A 105 12.56 -10.26 4.60
N THR A 106 12.33 -11.21 5.50
CA THR A 106 11.34 -12.29 5.32
C THR A 106 10.43 -12.35 6.53
N ILE A 107 9.12 -12.39 6.28
CA ILE A 107 8.10 -12.61 7.31
C ILE A 107 7.39 -13.92 7.02
N ASP A 108 7.36 -14.80 8.00
CA ASP A 108 6.42 -15.92 8.03
C ASP A 108 5.07 -15.41 8.56
N ARG A 109 4.04 -15.46 7.72
CA ARG A 109 2.70 -14.94 8.06
C ARG A 109 1.89 -15.89 8.95
N ILE A 110 2.32 -17.14 9.08
CA ILE A 110 1.69 -18.15 9.91
C ILE A 110 2.23 -18.03 11.33
N SER A 111 3.56 -18.03 11.49
CA SER A 111 4.20 -17.92 12.81
C SER A 111 4.35 -16.47 13.30
N GLY A 112 4.35 -15.48 12.41
CA GLY A 112 4.65 -14.09 12.72
C GLY A 112 6.15 -13.81 12.87
N GLU A 113 7.00 -14.80 12.60
CA GLU A 113 8.46 -14.67 12.65
C GLU A 113 8.95 -13.69 11.59
N PHE A 114 9.84 -12.79 11.99
CA PHE A 114 10.46 -11.82 11.10
C PHE A 114 11.97 -11.97 11.11
N MET A 115 12.54 -12.20 9.93
CA MET A 115 13.95 -12.42 9.70
C MET A 115 14.54 -11.33 8.81
N VAL A 116 15.73 -10.87 9.16
CA VAL A 116 16.48 -9.87 8.38
C VAL A 116 17.85 -10.44 8.01
N ARG A 117 18.16 -10.44 6.71
CA ARG A 117 19.44 -10.88 6.14
C ARG A 117 20.13 -9.69 5.49
N GLN A 118 21.42 -9.54 5.77
CA GLN A 118 22.27 -8.55 5.15
C GLN A 118 23.40 -9.28 4.43
N ASN A 119 23.78 -8.80 3.25
CA ASN A 119 24.86 -9.43 2.49
C ASN A 119 26.23 -9.35 3.19
N VAL A 120 26.39 -8.39 4.12
CA VAL A 120 27.67 -8.07 4.77
C VAL A 120 27.75 -8.62 6.20
N TYR A 121 26.62 -8.80 6.90
CA TYR A 121 26.59 -9.23 8.30
C TYR A 121 25.56 -10.34 8.54
N ALA A 122 25.92 -11.32 9.37
CA ALA A 122 25.04 -12.42 9.74
C ALA A 122 23.80 -11.93 10.51
N TYR A 123 22.67 -12.57 10.22
CA TYR A 123 21.36 -12.52 10.89
C TYR A 123 21.27 -11.61 12.13
N GLN A 124 20.50 -10.52 12.03
CA GLN A 124 20.38 -9.51 13.09
C GLN A 124 19.37 -9.83 14.19
N GLY A 125 18.96 -11.09 14.32
CA GLY A 125 18.03 -11.54 15.35
C GLY A 125 16.56 -11.51 14.93
N PRO A 126 15.69 -12.16 15.72
CA PRO A 126 14.28 -12.28 15.40
C PRO A 126 13.54 -10.97 15.68
N GLY A 127 12.73 -10.53 14.72
CA GLY A 127 11.69 -9.54 14.94
C GLY A 127 10.33 -10.19 15.20
N ASN A 128 9.34 -9.37 15.56
CA ASN A 128 7.98 -9.83 15.82
C ASN A 128 6.97 -8.96 15.05
N CYS A 129 5.97 -9.61 14.46
CA CYS A 129 4.87 -8.99 13.74
C CYS A 129 3.54 -9.12 14.50
N ARG A 130 2.80 -8.01 14.61
CA ARG A 130 1.45 -8.00 15.17
C ARG A 130 0.44 -7.49 14.15
N LYS A 131 -0.74 -8.11 14.10
CA LYS A 131 -1.89 -7.62 13.33
C LYS A 131 -2.41 -6.33 13.96
N GLN A 132 -2.61 -5.31 13.15
CA GLN A 132 -3.15 -4.02 13.56
C GLN A 132 -4.16 -3.51 12.53
N ARG A 133 -5.21 -2.82 12.99
CA ARG A 133 -6.10 -2.07 12.09
C ARG A 133 -5.43 -0.75 11.76
N LEU A 134 -5.31 -0.47 10.46
CA LEU A 134 -4.87 0.80 9.92
C LEU A 134 -6.15 1.60 9.58
N PHE A 135 -6.15 2.88 9.93
CA PHE A 135 -7.28 3.81 9.77
C PHE A 135 -6.95 4.86 8.71
#